data_AF-A0AA41SDE7-F1
#
_entry.id   AF-A0AA41SDE7-F1
#
_cell.length_a   1.000
_cell.length_b   1.000
_cell.length_c   1.000
_cell.angle_alpha   90.00
_cell.angle_beta   90.00
_cell.angle_gamma   90.00
#
_symmetry.space_group_name_H-M   'P 1'
#
loop_
_entity.id
_entity.type
_entity.pdbx_description
1 polymer ?
#
loop_
_entity_poly.entity_id
_entity_poly.type
_entity_poly.pdbx_seq_one_letter_code
_entity_poly.pdbx_strand_id
1 'polypeptide(L)'
;MLLNDISGEAREGEILAILGPSGSGKSTLIDALANRISKESLGGSVTLNGETLKSGVVKKISAYVMQDDLLYPTLTVEETLMFSAEFRLPRSLSKEKKMERVRTVMDELGLNDAAKTIIGDEGRRGISGGERRRVSIGVGIYNS
;
A
#
# COMPACT_ATOMS: atom_id res chain seq x y z
N MET A 1 13.28 17.48 -16.96
CA MET A 1 13.75 16.98 -15.65
C MET A 1 12.58 17.12 -14.68
N LEU A 2 12.08 16.01 -14.13
CA LEU A 2 10.84 16.00 -13.33
C LEU A 2 11.05 16.25 -11.83
N LEU A 3 12.27 16.02 -11.32
CA LEU A 3 12.71 16.23 -9.94
C LEU A 3 14.09 16.89 -9.96
N ASN A 4 14.30 17.92 -9.13
CA ASN A 4 15.55 18.68 -9.08
C ASN A 4 15.98 18.85 -7.61
N ASP A 5 17.17 18.31 -7.27
CA ASP A 5 17.89 18.48 -6.01
C ASP A 5 17.00 18.44 -4.73
N ILE A 6 16.38 17.28 -4.51
CA ILE A 6 15.47 17.05 -3.38
C ILE A 6 16.24 16.35 -2.26
N SER A 7 16.14 16.87 -1.05
CA SER A 7 16.64 16.23 0.19
C SER A 7 15.55 16.18 1.25
N GLY A 8 15.61 15.17 2.12
CA GLY A 8 14.65 14.99 3.21
C GLY A 8 14.99 13.78 4.07
N GLU A 9 14.39 13.74 5.26
CA GLU A 9 14.52 12.65 6.23
C GLU A 9 13.11 12.35 6.77
N ALA A 10 12.83 11.07 7.06
CA ALA A 10 11.64 10.65 7.80
C ALA A 10 12.09 9.72 8.92
N ARG A 11 11.63 9.97 10.14
CA ARG A 11 11.98 9.16 11.32
C ARG A 11 10.86 8.21 11.70
N GLU A 12 11.23 7.22 12.52
CA GLU A 12 10.27 6.28 13.08
C GLU A 12 9.18 7.03 13.87
N GLY A 13 7.91 6.68 13.62
CA GLY A 13 6.75 7.31 14.25
C GLY A 13 6.28 8.61 13.60
N GLU A 14 6.96 9.13 12.59
CA GLU A 14 6.57 10.37 11.90
C GLU A 14 5.65 10.12 10.70
N ILE A 15 4.79 11.10 10.43
CA ILE A 15 4.02 11.17 9.18
C ILE A 15 4.65 12.25 8.30
N LEU A 16 5.28 11.83 7.20
CA LEU A 16 5.79 12.75 6.19
C LEU A 16 4.75 12.96 5.08
N ALA A 17 4.35 14.21 4.86
CA ALA A 17 3.42 14.60 3.80
C ALA A 17 4.15 15.33 2.66
N ILE A 18 3.98 14.85 1.42
CA ILE A 18 4.51 15.50 0.21
C ILE A 18 3.39 16.31 -0.45
N LEU A 19 3.52 17.64 -0.44
CA LEU A 19 2.51 18.58 -0.93
C LEU A 19 3.03 19.39 -2.12
N GLY A 20 2.15 19.73 -3.06
CA GLY A 20 2.49 20.50 -4.25
C GLY A 20 1.43 20.42 -5.35
N PRO A 21 1.45 21.34 -6.34
CA PRO A 21 0.45 21.40 -7.40
C PRO A 21 0.45 20.14 -8.29
N SER A 22 -0.67 19.87 -8.97
CA SER A 22 -0.75 18.75 -9.93
C SER A 22 0.37 18.85 -10.97
N GLY A 23 1.04 17.73 -11.26
CA GLY A 23 2.19 17.70 -12.17
C GLY A 23 3.55 18.06 -11.56
N SER A 24 3.63 18.43 -10.28
CA SER A 24 4.90 18.81 -9.62
C SER A 24 5.86 17.65 -9.32
N GLY A 25 5.62 16.45 -9.85
CA GLY A 25 6.50 15.29 -9.64
C GLY A 25 6.31 14.52 -8.32
N LYS A 26 5.27 14.80 -7.52
CA LYS A 26 5.04 14.10 -6.22
C LYS A 26 4.98 12.58 -6.37
N SER A 27 4.15 12.07 -7.28
CA SER A 27 4.04 10.63 -7.52
C SER A 27 5.37 10.06 -8.03
N THR A 28 6.09 10.80 -8.87
CA THR A 28 7.44 10.43 -9.34
C THR A 28 8.44 10.32 -8.17
N LEU A 29 8.39 11.22 -7.19
CA LEU A 29 9.23 11.14 -5.99
C LEU A 29 8.89 9.90 -5.15
N ILE A 30 7.61 9.62 -4.92
CA ILE A 30 7.18 8.42 -4.16
C ILE A 30 7.60 7.15 -4.93
N ASP A 31 7.45 7.12 -6.25
CA ASP A 31 7.88 5.99 -7.10
C ASP A 31 9.41 5.79 -7.09
N ALA A 32 10.19 6.88 -7.06
CA ALA A 32 11.63 6.82 -6.91
C ALA A 32 12.03 6.21 -5.55
N LEU A 33 11.41 6.68 -4.46
CA LEU A 33 11.63 6.16 -3.11
C LEU A 33 11.21 4.69 -2.97
N ALA A 34 10.13 4.30 -3.65
CA ALA A 34 9.66 2.91 -3.72
C ALA A 34 10.48 2.01 -4.67
N ASN A 35 11.56 2.55 -5.27
CA ASN A 35 12.43 1.86 -6.23
C ASN A 35 11.62 1.27 -7.42
N ARG A 36 10.64 2.02 -7.93
CA ARG A 36 9.82 1.69 -9.11
C ARG A 36 10.28 2.39 -10.39
N ILE A 37 11.16 3.38 -10.27
CA ILE A 37 11.81 4.05 -11.40
C ILE A 37 13.17 3.39 -11.66
N SER A 38 13.56 3.31 -12.93
CA SER A 38 14.87 2.77 -13.34
C SER A 38 16.01 3.58 -12.70
N LYS A 39 17.02 2.90 -12.15
CA LYS A 39 18.16 3.54 -11.48
C LYS A 39 18.96 4.43 -12.42
N GLU A 40 18.99 4.07 -13.70
CA GLU A 40 19.65 4.83 -14.76
C GLU A 40 19.01 6.21 -14.97
N SER A 41 17.76 6.38 -14.53
CA SER A 41 17.01 7.64 -14.61
C SER A 41 17.09 8.47 -13.33
N LEU A 42 17.81 8.00 -12.29
CA LEU A 42 17.89 8.63 -10.98
C LEU A 42 19.34 9.05 -10.66
N GLY A 43 19.50 10.30 -10.21
CA GLY A 43 20.73 10.79 -9.59
C GLY A 43 20.57 10.90 -8.07
N GLY A 44 21.67 10.77 -7.32
CA GLY A 44 21.68 10.84 -5.86
C GLY A 44 21.64 9.49 -5.16
N SER A 45 21.32 9.49 -3.87
CA SER A 45 21.27 8.28 -3.03
C SER A 45 20.07 8.31 -2.08
N VAL A 46 19.57 7.13 -1.73
CA VAL A 46 18.55 6.94 -0.70
C VAL A 46 19.07 5.91 0.30
N THR A 47 19.07 6.27 1.57
CA THR A 47 19.52 5.43 2.68
C THR A 47 18.36 5.11 3.62
N LEU A 48 18.38 3.91 4.19
CA LEU A 48 17.51 3.52 5.29
C LEU A 48 18.39 3.14 6.48
N ASN A 49 18.19 3.80 7.63
CA ASN A 49 18.99 3.58 8.84
C ASN A 49 20.52 3.65 8.59
N GLY A 50 20.94 4.55 7.70
CA GLY A 50 22.35 4.73 7.32
C GLY A 50 22.88 3.77 6.25
N GLU A 51 22.10 2.78 5.81
CA GLU A 51 22.50 1.86 4.74
C GLU A 51 21.87 2.23 3.39
N THR A 52 22.67 2.20 2.33
CA THR A 52 22.17 2.41 0.96
C THR A 52 21.18 1.33 0.57
N LEU A 53 19.97 1.75 0.16
CA LEU A 53 18.90 0.83 -0.23
C LEU A 53 19.28 0.00 -1.47
N LYS A 54 19.43 -1.31 -1.27
CA LYS A 54 19.52 -2.28 -2.38
C LYS A 54 18.09 -2.55 -2.91
N SER A 55 17.93 -2.75 -4.21
CA SER A 55 16.60 -2.80 -4.87
C SER A 55 15.66 -3.88 -4.31
N GLY A 56 16.21 -4.97 -3.77
CA GLY A 56 15.44 -6.05 -3.17
C GLY A 56 14.96 -5.79 -1.73
N VAL A 57 15.55 -4.83 -1.02
CA VAL A 57 15.25 -4.56 0.40
C VAL A 57 13.96 -3.75 0.52
N VAL A 58 13.80 -2.70 -0.28
CA VAL A 58 12.60 -1.81 -0.27
C VAL A 58 11.31 -2.61 -0.43
N LYS A 59 11.25 -3.55 -1.38
CA LYS A 59 10.07 -4.39 -1.60
C LYS A 59 9.72 -5.32 -0.43
N LYS A 60 10.68 -5.67 0.44
CA LYS A 60 10.46 -6.57 1.58
C LYS A 60 9.98 -5.85 2.84
N ILE A 61 10.24 -4.54 2.95
CA ILE A 61 10.05 -3.78 4.20
C ILE A 61 9.07 -2.62 4.06
N SER A 62 8.51 -2.40 2.86
CA SER A 62 7.59 -1.30 2.60
C SER A 62 6.34 -1.79 1.87
N ALA A 63 5.21 -1.14 2.16
CA ALA A 63 3.98 -1.29 1.42
C ALA A 63 3.76 -0.02 0.58
N TYR A 64 3.48 -0.19 -0.71
CA TYR A 64 3.11 0.89 -1.60
C TYR A 64 1.64 0.72 -2.02
N VAL A 65 0.82 1.70 -1.68
CA VAL A 65 -0.60 1.74 -2.08
C VAL A 65 -0.72 2.66 -3.28
N MET A 66 -1.19 2.13 -4.42
CA MET A 66 -1.33 2.91 -5.65
C MET A 66 -2.44 3.98 -5.52
N GLN A 67 -2.39 5.02 -6.36
CA GLN A 67 -3.46 6.03 -6.39
C GLN A 67 -4.78 5.44 -6.90
N ASP A 68 -4.72 4.52 -7.86
CA ASP A 68 -5.88 3.79 -8.36
C ASP A 68 -5.99 2.42 -7.68
N ASP A 69 -7.13 2.21 -7.03
CA ASP A 69 -7.45 0.99 -6.29
C ASP A 69 -7.88 -0.11 -7.28
N LEU A 70 -6.95 -0.98 -7.69
CA LEU A 70 -7.26 -2.21 -8.44
C LEU A 70 -7.90 -3.25 -7.51
N LEU A 71 -9.13 -2.99 -7.10
CA LEU A 71 -9.96 -3.92 -6.32
C LEU A 71 -11.02 -4.53 -7.23
N TYR A 72 -11.27 -5.83 -7.05
CA TYR A 72 -12.31 -6.53 -7.81
C TYR A 72 -13.70 -6.06 -7.34
N PRO A 73 -14.52 -5.41 -8.19
CA PRO A 73 -15.80 -4.81 -7.77
C PRO A 73 -16.82 -5.83 -7.24
N THR A 74 -16.67 -7.10 -7.64
CA THR A 74 -17.59 -8.19 -7.30
C THR A 74 -17.28 -8.88 -5.99
N LEU A 75 -16.09 -8.70 -5.43
CA LEU A 75 -15.71 -9.29 -4.14
C LEU A 75 -16.20 -8.44 -2.98
N THR A 76 -16.44 -9.06 -1.84
CA THR A 76 -16.65 -8.39 -0.56
C THR A 76 -15.34 -7.87 0.03
N VAL A 77 -15.44 -6.97 1.02
CA VAL A 77 -14.28 -6.49 1.78
C VAL A 77 -13.49 -7.65 2.39
N GLU A 78 -14.15 -8.59 3.06
CA GLU A 78 -13.51 -9.74 3.69
C GLU A 78 -12.87 -10.68 2.65
N GLU A 79 -13.55 -10.95 1.54
CA GLU A 79 -12.99 -11.77 0.45
C GLU A 79 -11.75 -11.13 -0.18
N THR A 80 -11.78 -9.80 -0.37
CA THR A 80 -10.67 -9.03 -0.93
C THR A 80 -9.44 -9.10 -0.02
N LEU A 81 -9.63 -8.90 1.28
CA LEU A 81 -8.56 -8.96 2.27
C LEU A 81 -8.04 -10.40 2.45
N MET A 82 -8.94 -11.38 2.50
CA MET A 82 -8.57 -12.79 2.57
C MET A 82 -7.78 -13.23 1.33
N PHE A 83 -8.20 -12.82 0.14
CA PHE A 83 -7.47 -13.07 -1.10
C PHE A 83 -6.04 -12.49 -1.01
N SER A 84 -5.87 -11.24 -0.58
CA SER A 84 -4.53 -10.68 -0.41
C SER A 84 -3.70 -11.44 0.64
N ALA A 85 -4.31 -11.80 1.77
CA ALA A 85 -3.68 -12.55 2.85
C ALA A 85 -3.22 -13.94 2.39
N GLU A 86 -3.99 -14.64 1.55
CA GLU A 86 -3.62 -15.95 1.03
C GLU A 86 -2.33 -15.92 0.19
N PHE A 87 -2.15 -14.88 -0.62
CA PHE A 87 -0.97 -14.69 -1.47
C PHE A 87 0.24 -14.15 -0.71
N ARG A 88 0.04 -13.26 0.26
CA ARG A 88 1.13 -12.56 0.96
C ARG A 88 1.59 -13.25 2.23
N LEU A 89 0.73 -13.98 2.93
CA LEU A 89 1.14 -14.69 4.15
C LEU A 89 1.78 -16.05 3.83
N PRO A 90 2.78 -16.48 4.63
CA PRO A 90 3.42 -17.78 4.48
C PRO A 90 2.44 -18.94 4.28
N ARG A 91 2.77 -19.87 3.37
CA ARG A 91 1.97 -21.07 3.11
C ARG A 91 1.87 -22.02 4.31
N SER A 92 2.79 -21.90 5.27
CA SER A 92 2.80 -22.67 6.51
C SER A 92 1.72 -22.23 7.51
N LEU A 93 1.14 -21.04 7.35
CA LEU A 93 0.03 -20.57 8.18
C LEU A 93 -1.27 -21.25 7.75
N SER A 94 -2.01 -21.78 8.73
CA SER A 94 -3.34 -22.35 8.50
C SER A 94 -4.32 -21.28 8.03
N LYS A 95 -5.39 -21.72 7.37
CA LYS A 95 -6.46 -20.82 6.90
C LYS A 95 -7.07 -20.02 8.05
N GLU A 96 -7.22 -20.65 9.22
CA GLU A 96 -7.77 -20.04 10.44
C GLU A 96 -6.87 -18.90 10.93
N LYS A 97 -5.55 -19.09 10.96
CA LYS A 97 -4.59 -18.04 11.34
C LYS A 97 -4.57 -16.89 10.33
N LYS A 98 -4.69 -17.19 9.04
CA LYS A 98 -4.81 -16.15 8.01
C LYS A 98 -6.10 -15.34 8.19
N MET A 99 -7.22 -16.01 8.47
CA MET A 99 -8.50 -15.37 8.75
C MET A 99 -8.46 -14.52 10.02
N GLU A 100 -7.77 -14.98 11.08
CA GLU A 100 -7.53 -14.19 12.29
C GLU A 100 -6.77 -12.89 11.95
N ARG A 101 -5.71 -12.98 11.14
CA ARG A 101 -4.97 -11.80 10.69
C ARG A 101 -5.83 -10.85 9.86
N VAL A 102 -6.72 -11.38 9.01
CA VAL A 102 -7.69 -10.58 8.24
C VAL A 102 -8.66 -9.85 9.17
N ARG A 103 -9.17 -10.51 10.22
CA ARG A 103 -10.05 -9.89 11.22
C ARG A 103 -9.36 -8.76 11.97
N THR A 104 -8.11 -8.96 12.39
CA THR A 104 -7.31 -7.88 13.03
C THR A 104 -7.18 -6.67 12.11
N VAL A 105 -6.86 -6.89 10.83
CA VAL A 105 -6.74 -5.79 9.85
C VAL A 105 -8.07 -5.09 9.61
N MET A 106 -9.19 -5.82 9.55
CA MET A 106 -10.52 -5.20 9.43
C MET A 106 -10.88 -4.35 10.65
N ASP A 107 -10.50 -4.79 11.84
CA ASP A 107 -10.74 -4.07 13.09
C ASP A 107 -9.91 -2.79 13.17
N GLU A 108 -8.59 -2.88 12.95
CA GLU A 108 -7.66 -1.73 12.93
C GLU A 108 -8.07 -0.66 11.90
N LEU A 109 -8.70 -1.08 10.80
CA LEU A 109 -9.13 -0.19 9.72
C LEU A 109 -10.61 0.21 9.79
N GLY A 110 -11.36 -0.23 10.81
CA GLY A 110 -12.78 0.08 10.96
C GLY A 110 -13.60 -0.36 9.73
N LEU A 111 -13.43 -1.61 9.32
CA LEU A 111 -14.08 -2.22 8.15
C LEU A 111 -15.09 -3.33 8.51
N ASN A 112 -15.26 -3.64 9.81
CA ASN A 112 -16.11 -4.74 10.27
C ASN A 112 -17.56 -4.65 9.78
N ASP A 113 -18.16 -3.45 9.82
CA ASP A 113 -19.55 -3.24 9.37
C ASP A 113 -19.72 -3.45 7.85
N ALA A 114 -18.64 -3.25 7.09
CA ALA A 114 -18.62 -3.42 5.64
C ALA A 114 -18.09 -4.79 5.19
N ALA A 115 -17.75 -5.71 6.11
CA ALA A 115 -17.04 -6.96 5.81
C ALA A 115 -17.69 -7.79 4.68
N LYS A 116 -19.02 -7.88 4.69
CA LYS A 116 -19.83 -8.62 3.71
C LYS A 116 -20.36 -7.77 2.56
N THR A 117 -20.02 -6.49 2.53
CA THR A 117 -20.41 -5.57 1.45
C THR A 117 -19.40 -5.67 0.32
N ILE A 118 -19.91 -5.69 -0.91
CA ILE A 118 -19.07 -5.71 -2.12
C ILE A 118 -18.28 -4.41 -2.27
N ILE A 119 -17.10 -4.48 -2.88
CA ILE A 119 -16.30 -3.30 -3.21
C ILE A 119 -17.09 -2.36 -4.14
N GLY A 120 -17.73 -2.91 -5.17
CA GLY A 120 -18.50 -2.13 -6.15
C GLY A 120 -17.64 -1.22 -7.04
N ASP A 121 -18.30 -0.61 -8.01
CA ASP A 121 -17.75 0.30 -9.01
C ASP A 121 -18.82 1.31 -9.47
N GLU A 122 -18.59 2.00 -10.59
CA GLU A 122 -19.54 2.98 -11.16
C GLU A 122 -20.88 2.34 -11.59
N GLY A 123 -20.88 1.06 -11.97
CA GLY A 123 -22.07 0.34 -12.42
C GLY A 123 -22.82 -0.38 -11.31
N ARG A 124 -22.14 -0.70 -10.20
CA ARG A 124 -22.71 -1.41 -9.06
C ARG A 124 -22.26 -0.80 -7.75
N ARG A 125 -23.20 -0.16 -7.05
CA ARG A 125 -22.95 0.44 -5.73
C ARG A 125 -22.42 -0.60 -4.74
N GLY A 126 -21.32 -0.27 -4.08
CA GLY A 126 -20.71 -1.05 -3.00
C GLY A 126 -20.38 -0.15 -1.82
N ILE A 127 -19.21 -0.38 -1.22
CA ILE A 127 -18.66 0.45 -0.14
C ILE A 127 -18.41 1.90 -0.57
N SER A 128 -18.35 2.80 0.40
CA SER A 128 -17.98 4.21 0.21
C SER A 128 -16.53 4.37 -0.28
N GLY A 129 -16.20 5.53 -0.85
CA GLY A 129 -14.82 5.84 -1.25
C GLY A 129 -13.83 5.82 -0.08
N GLY A 130 -14.25 6.24 1.11
CA GLY A 130 -13.43 6.20 2.32
C GLY A 130 -13.15 4.76 2.77
N GLU A 131 -14.16 3.89 2.75
CA GLU A 131 -13.97 2.46 3.01
C GLU A 131 -13.09 1.81 1.95
N ARG A 132 -13.30 2.11 0.66
CA ARG A 132 -12.45 1.63 -0.45
C ARG A 132 -10.98 1.95 -0.21
N ARG A 133 -10.68 3.19 0.20
CA ARG A 133 -9.31 3.60 0.52
C ARG A 133 -8.72 2.79 1.66
N ARG A 134 -9.49 2.49 2.71
CA ARG A 134 -9.05 1.65 3.83
C ARG A 134 -8.84 0.20 3.40
N VAL A 135 -9.69 -0.37 2.54
CA VAL A 135 -9.49 -1.71 1.96
C VAL A 135 -8.16 -1.79 1.21
N SER A 136 -7.85 -0.80 0.36
CA SER A 136 -6.58 -0.77 -0.37
C SER A 136 -5.35 -0.70 0.53
N ILE A 137 -5.46 0.02 1.64
CA ILE A 137 -4.42 0.02 2.69
C ILE A 137 -4.29 -1.40 3.28
N GLY A 138 -5.40 -2.03 3.66
CA GLY A 138 -5.41 -3.40 4.22
C GLY A 138 -4.81 -4.45 3.29
N VAL A 139 -5.07 -4.37 1.98
CA VAL A 139 -4.44 -5.24 0.96
C VAL A 139 -2.92 -5.14 0.98
N GLY A 140 -2.37 -3.98 1.32
CA GLY A 140 -0.93 -3.71 1.35
C GLY A 140 -0.20 -4.11 2.64
N ILE A 141 -0.91 -4.28 3.75
CA ILE A 141 -0.31 -4.42 5.11
C ILE A 141 0.18 -5.84 5.43
N TYR A 142 -0.25 -6.85 4.68
CA TYR A 142 0.25 -8.22 4.88
C TYR A 142 1.72 -8.31 4.42
N ASN A 143 2.64 -8.20 5.37
CA ASN A 143 4.07 -8.44 5.16
C ASN A 143 4.39 -9.93 5.31
N SER A 144 5.20 -10.45 4.38
CA SER A 144 5.69 -11.84 4.31
C SER A 144 6.95 -12.06 5.14
#